data_AF-A0A1I0AHR7-F1
#
_entry.id   AF-A0A1I0AHR7-F1
#
_cell.length_a   1.000
_cell.length_b   1.000
_cell.length_c   1.000
_cell.angle_alpha   90.00
_cell.angle_beta   90.00
_cell.angle_gamma   90.00
#
_symmetry.space_group_name_H-M   'P 1'
#
loop_
_entity.id
_entity.type
_entity.pdbx_description
1 polymer ?
#
loop_
_entity_poly.entity_id
_entity_poly.type
_entity_poly.pdbx_seq_one_letter_code
_entity_poly.pdbx_strand_id
1 'polypeptide(L)' 'MVIDGGIDGERLRQHAPQAVQALGEEGMLGIDAIAETYWQLHRQPRSAWTQETELRPFKESF' A
#
# COMPACT_ATOMS: atom_id res chain seq x y z
N MET A 1 -10.43 -4.50 -1.36
CA MET A 1 -9.20 -3.71 -1.16
C MET A 1 -8.55 -3.53 -2.51
N VAL A 2 -8.25 -2.28 -2.86
CA VAL A 2 -7.56 -1.86 -4.07
C VAL A 2 -6.27 -1.18 -3.63
N ILE A 3 -5.17 -1.49 -4.30
CA ILE A 3 -3.85 -0.91 -4.05
C ILE A 3 -3.48 -0.13 -5.29
N ASP A 4 -3.43 1.18 -5.19
CA ASP A 4 -3.01 2.07 -6.27
C ASP A 4 -1.66 2.70 -5.92
N GLY A 5 -0.62 2.35 -6.68
CA GLY A 5 0.75 2.78 -6.42
C GLY A 5 1.77 1.64 -6.27
N GLY A 6 3.05 2.02 -6.21
CA GLY A 6 4.15 1.08 -6.05
C GLY A 6 4.20 0.49 -4.63
N ILE A 7 4.31 -0.84 -4.55
CA ILE A 7 4.54 -1.55 -3.28
C ILE A 7 6.04 -1.62 -3.03
N ASP A 8 6.50 -1.18 -1.86
CA ASP A 8 7.90 -1.21 -1.44
C ASP A 8 8.36 -2.62 -1.04
N GLY A 9 8.39 -3.49 -2.04
CA GLY A 9 8.85 -4.87 -1.93
C GLY A 9 10.27 -5.07 -2.45
N GLU A 10 10.90 -6.13 -1.98
CA GLU A 10 12.25 -6.52 -2.38
C GLU A 10 12.39 -6.69 -3.91
N ARG A 11 11.35 -7.20 -4.57
CA ARG A 11 11.28 -7.32 -6.03
C ARG A 11 11.44 -5.95 -6.73
N LEU A 12 10.74 -4.91 -6.26
CA LEU A 12 10.79 -3.60 -6.89
C LEU A 12 12.16 -2.93 -6.65
N ARG A 13 12.71 -3.09 -5.44
CA ARG A 13 14.06 -2.62 -5.09
C ARG A 13 15.16 -3.27 -5.94
N GLN A 14 15.02 -4.56 -6.27
CA GLN A 14 15.98 -5.28 -7.10
C GLN A 14 15.87 -4.96 -8.60
N HIS A 15 14.64 -4.83 -9.12
CA HIS A 15 14.41 -4.69 -10.57
C HIS A 15 14.31 -3.24 -11.05
N ALA A 16 14.00 -2.28 -10.18
CA ALA A 16 13.86 -0.87 -10.54
C ALA A 16 14.42 0.07 -9.45
N PRO A 17 15.69 -0.08 -9.04
CA PRO A 17 16.28 0.70 -7.94
C PRO A 17 16.24 2.22 -8.21
N GLN A 18 16.36 2.63 -9.47
CA GLN A 18 16.29 4.05 -9.87
C GLN A 18 14.89 4.65 -9.66
N ALA A 19 13.83 3.86 -9.91
CA ALA A 19 12.45 4.29 -9.67
C ALA A 19 12.16 4.41 -8.17
N VAL A 20 12.65 3.45 -7.37
CA VAL A 20 12.58 3.51 -5.91
C VAL A 20 13.28 4.76 -5.37
N GLN A 21 14.47 5.08 -5.88
CA GLN A 21 15.21 6.28 -5.49
C GLN A 21 14.45 7.57 -5.87
N ALA A 22 13.83 7.61 -7.06
CA ALA A 22 13.09 8.77 -7.53
C ALA A 22 11.81 9.03 -6.71
N LEU A 23 11.14 7.97 -6.25
CA LEU A 23 9.96 8.06 -5.37
C LEU A 23 10.34 8.52 -3.95
N GLY A 24 11.54 8.15 -3.49
CA GLY A 24 12.08 8.52 -2.18
C GLY A 24 11.32 7.89 -1.00
N GLU A 25 11.67 8.29 0.21
CA GLU A 25 10.96 7.86 1.44
C GLU A 25 9.47 8.23 1.35
N GLU A 26 8.57 7.33 1.77
CA GLU A 26 7.12 7.50 1.73
C GLU A 26 6.47 7.64 0.33
N GLY A 27 7.25 7.44 -0.75
CA GLY A 27 6.75 7.45 -2.13
C GLY A 27 6.10 6.14 -2.57
N MET A 28 6.06 5.13 -1.70
CA MET A 28 5.55 3.78 -1.99
C MET A 28 4.80 3.24 -0.77
N LEU A 29 3.92 2.26 -1.01
CA LEU A 29 3.18 1.58 0.04
C LEU A 29 4.04 0.50 0.70
N GLY A 30 4.18 0.59 2.02
CA GLY A 30 4.86 -0.43 2.82
C GLY A 30 4.03 -1.71 2.91
N ILE A 31 4.68 -2.86 2.77
CA ILE A 31 4.04 -4.19 2.84
C ILE A 31 3.35 -4.40 4.20
N ASP A 32 4.00 -3.99 5.30
CA ASP A 32 3.44 -4.15 6.65
C ASP A 32 2.15 -3.33 6.82
N ALA A 33 2.09 -2.12 6.26
CA ALA A 33 0.88 -1.29 6.30
C ALA A 33 -0.27 -1.90 5.49
N ILE A 34 0.03 -2.49 4.32
CA ILE A 34 -0.95 -3.23 3.52
C ILE A 34 -1.48 -4.45 4.30
N ALA A 35 -0.58 -5.22 4.91
CA ALA A 35 -0.94 -6.41 5.69
C ALA A 35 -1.81 -6.06 6.91
N GLU A 36 -1.45 -5.00 7.64
CA GLU A 36 -2.22 -4.50 8.77
C GLU A 36 -3.62 -4.05 8.34
N THR A 37 -3.72 -3.31 7.22
CA THR A 37 -5.02 -2.87 6.69
C THR A 37 -5.90 -4.06 6.31
N TYR A 38 -5.33 -5.07 5.66
CA TYR A 38 -6.03 -6.32 5.37
C TYR A 38 -6.51 -7.01 6.65
N TRP A 39 -5.67 -7.06 7.69
CA TRP A 39 -6.02 -7.69 8.95
C TRP A 39 -7.20 -6.98 9.63
N GLN A 40 -7.22 -5.65 9.61
CA GLN A 40 -8.33 -4.85 10.12
C GLN A 40 -9.63 -5.16 9.35
N LEU A 41 -9.59 -5.25 8.02
CA LEU A 41 -10.74 -5.63 7.19
C LEU A 41 -11.22 -7.04 7.51
N HIS A 42 -10.31 -8.00 7.65
CA HIS A 42 -10.64 -9.39 7.97
C HIS A 42 -11.34 -9.53 9.33
N ARG A 43 -11.00 -8.66 10.29
CA ARG A 43 -11.55 -8.68 11.65
C ARG A 43 -12.85 -7.89 11.83
N GLN A 44 -13.42 -7.33 10.78
CA GLN A 44 -14.62 -6.50 10.89
C GLN A 44 -15.82 -7.29 11.41
N PRO A 45 -16.62 -6.71 12.34
CA PRO A 45 -17.85 -7.34 12.78
C PRO A 45 -18.83 -7.46 11.61
N ARG A 46 -19.60 -8.55 11.58
CA ARG A 46 -20.58 -8.83 10.50
C ARG A 46 -21.61 -7.72 10.29
N SER A 47 -21.82 -6.85 11.27
CA SER A 47 -22.74 -5.72 11.22
C SER A 47 -22.17 -4.47 10.56
N ALA A 48 -20.86 -4.42 10.27
CA ALA A 48 -20.19 -3.24 9.73
C ALA A 48 -19.03 -3.63 8.82
N TRP A 49 -19.34 -4.16 7.64
CA TRP A 49 -18.35 -4.49 6.62
C TRP A 49 -18.10 -3.33 5.67
N THR A 50 -16.82 -3.07 5.42
CA THR A 50 -16.36 -2.13 4.41
C THR A 50 -16.49 -2.76 3.02
N GLN A 51 -17.17 -2.07 2.11
CA GLN A 51 -17.32 -2.53 0.71
C GLN A 51 -16.01 -2.36 -0.07
N GLU A 52 -15.37 -1.20 0.06
CA GLU A 52 -14.14 -0.87 -0.67
C GLU A 52 -13.15 -0.11 0.22
N THR A 53 -11.87 -0.33 -0.04
CA THR A 53 -10.76 0.34 0.65
C THR A 53 -9.66 0.53 -0.38
N GLU A 54 -9.24 1.76 -0.57
CA GLU A 54 -8.20 2.16 -1.51
C GLU A 54 -6.96 2.59 -0.73
N LEU A 55 -5.82 1.96 -1.03
CA LEU A 55 -4.54 2.28 -0.42
C LEU A 55 -3.69 2.98 -1.47
N ARG A 56 -3.16 4.15 -1.11
CA ARG A 56 -2.31 4.96 -1.97
C ARG A 56 -1.10 5.50 -1.21
N PRO A 57 0.07 5.66 -1.85
CA PRO A 57 1.20 6.36 -1.26
C PRO A 57 0.83 7.80 -0.88
N PHE A 58 1.39 8.29 0.21
CA PHE A 58 1.13 9.65 0.70
C PHE A 58 1.52 10.74 -0.32
N LYS A 59 2.58 10.51 -1.10
CA LYS A 59 3.15 11.49 -2.03
C LYS A 59 2.40 11.63 -3.37
N GLU A 60 1.28 10.95 -3.55
CA GLU A 60 0.51 11.05 -4.78
C GLU A 60 -0.29 12.36 -4.84
N SER A 61 -0.19 13.09 -5.95
CA SER A 61 -0.88 14.38 -6.15
C SER A 61 -2.40 14.21 -6.22
N PHE A 62 -3.15 15.22 -5.75
CA PHE A 62 -4.62 15.31 -5.79
C PHE A 62 -5.13 16.19 -6.94
#